data_AF-A0A938JFC1-F1
#
_entry.id   AF-A0A938JFC1-F1
#
_cell.length_a   1.000
_cell.length_b   1.000
_cell.length_c   1.000
_cell.angle_alpha   90.00
_cell.angle_beta   90.00
_cell.angle_gamma   90.00
#
_symmetry.space_group_name_H-M   'P 1'
#
loop_
_entity.id
_entity.type
_entity.pdbx_description
1 polymer ?
#
loop_
_entity_poly.entity_id
_entity_poly.type
_entity_poly.pdbx_seq_one_letter_code
_entity_poly.pdbx_strand_id
1 'polypeptide(L)'
;MLIEQIKSGNPVLWVKTPDCSRIADFIVNSKLREFYTIDLTNGFSYYDTDKQTWKPILVEILDPTTNEIVQKTTDDMSVALEHMEKHDLIRNACFIYQPFGNIELWMMSNKYNFEISSRAYRTAFYNDSIEDAHIQHIIISGVDCPKDVLNIQVVEPELMGLEEIKDILYHFAEGLGVELNSEESKEIAKSSLGLSEFSIINLVSLSLIKHKKIDPKYIYDQKMRTIKQNGILEIVKPKVSFDNIGGLDYIKDLMRKNVWLWNNPQEANRFGIEPLRRILMVGVPGTGKSAICEATAHEMNLDLARTGVS
;
A
#
# COMPACT_ATOMS: atom_id res chain seq x y z
N MET A 1 -9.23 -5.03 3.14
CA MET A 1 -10.07 -3.80 3.15
C MET A 1 -10.25 -3.18 1.77
N LEU A 2 -9.17 -2.97 0.99
CA LEU A 2 -9.25 -2.38 -0.36
C LEU A 2 -10.18 -3.12 -1.34
N ILE A 3 -10.04 -4.44 -1.46
CA ILE A 3 -10.90 -5.27 -2.34
C ILE A 3 -12.39 -5.05 -2.06
N GLU A 4 -12.77 -5.03 -0.78
CA GLU A 4 -14.17 -4.86 -0.38
C GLU A 4 -14.70 -3.46 -0.74
N GLN A 5 -13.87 -2.42 -0.68
CA GLN A 5 -14.23 -1.06 -1.11
C GLN A 5 -14.40 -0.95 -2.64
N ILE A 6 -13.58 -1.68 -3.40
CA ILE A 6 -13.71 -1.77 -4.86
C ILE A 6 -15.02 -2.47 -5.23
N LYS A 7 -15.30 -3.61 -4.60
CA LYS A 7 -16.55 -4.37 -4.79
C LYS A 7 -17.79 -3.58 -4.40
N SER A 8 -17.74 -2.82 -3.30
CA SER A 8 -18.88 -2.01 -2.85
C SER A 8 -19.21 -0.85 -3.80
N GLY A 9 -18.36 -0.58 -4.80
CA GLY A 9 -18.59 0.46 -5.79
C GLY A 9 -18.49 1.88 -5.27
N ASN A 10 -17.75 2.09 -4.18
CA ASN A 10 -17.50 3.42 -3.65
C ASN A 10 -16.99 4.35 -4.78
N PRO A 11 -17.65 5.48 -5.06
CA PRO A 11 -17.44 6.22 -6.30
C PRO A 11 -16.03 6.79 -6.44
N VAL A 12 -15.37 7.14 -5.33
CA VAL A 12 -14.04 7.75 -5.36
C VAL A 12 -13.19 7.22 -4.21
N LEU A 13 -12.15 6.46 -4.57
CA LEU A 13 -11.17 5.90 -3.63
C LEU A 13 -9.82 6.61 -3.79
N TRP A 14 -9.22 7.01 -2.68
CA TRP A 14 -7.83 7.44 -2.62
C TRP A 14 -6.98 6.38 -1.95
N VAL A 15 -6.17 5.69 -2.74
CA VAL A 15 -5.27 4.65 -2.27
C VAL A 15 -3.92 5.27 -1.96
N LYS A 16 -3.66 5.48 -0.66
CA LYS A 16 -2.42 6.07 -0.17
C LYS A 16 -1.36 4.98 -0.05
N THR A 17 -0.36 5.01 -0.93
CA THR A 17 0.71 4.01 -0.96
C THR A 17 1.97 4.54 -1.65
N PRO A 18 3.18 4.23 -1.15
CA PRO A 18 4.41 4.50 -1.90
C PRO A 18 4.60 3.55 -3.09
N ASP A 19 3.92 2.40 -3.10
CA ASP A 19 3.99 1.37 -4.15
C ASP A 19 2.85 1.51 -5.15
N CYS A 20 2.79 2.65 -5.86
CA CYS A 20 1.66 2.95 -6.75
C CYS A 20 1.48 1.91 -7.86
N SER A 21 2.56 1.50 -8.53
CA SER A 21 2.51 0.55 -9.66
C SER A 21 2.06 -0.83 -9.21
N ARG A 22 2.70 -1.39 -8.19
CA ARG A 22 2.32 -2.68 -7.58
C ARG A 22 0.84 -2.73 -7.22
N ILE A 23 0.33 -1.68 -6.58
CA ILE A 23 -1.07 -1.62 -6.18
C ILE A 23 -2.00 -1.45 -7.39
N ALA A 24 -1.61 -0.68 -8.40
CA ALA A 24 -2.37 -0.59 -9.64
C ALA A 24 -2.47 -1.97 -10.31
N ASP A 25 -1.35 -2.68 -10.47
CA ASP A 25 -1.29 -4.01 -11.05
C ASP A 25 -2.13 -5.01 -10.26
N PHE A 26 -2.05 -4.99 -8.92
CA PHE A 26 -2.90 -5.79 -8.05
C PHE A 26 -4.40 -5.52 -8.27
N ILE A 27 -4.79 -4.25 -8.40
CA ILE A 27 -6.18 -3.87 -8.61
C ILE A 27 -6.67 -4.33 -9.99
N VAL A 28 -5.95 -4.02 -11.06
CA VAL A 28 -6.42 -4.33 -12.42
C VAL A 28 -6.46 -5.84 -12.70
N ASN A 29 -5.56 -6.62 -12.10
CA ASN A 29 -5.57 -8.08 -12.20
C ASN A 29 -6.66 -8.75 -11.34
N SER A 30 -7.33 -8.01 -10.45
CA SER A 30 -8.37 -8.57 -9.58
C SER A 30 -9.66 -8.98 -10.31
N LYS A 31 -9.85 -8.52 -11.56
CA LYS A 31 -11.06 -8.73 -12.38
C LYS A 31 -12.38 -8.34 -11.69
N LEU A 32 -12.31 -7.42 -10.71
CA LEU A 32 -13.50 -6.98 -9.96
C LEU A 32 -14.39 -6.02 -10.77
N ARG A 33 -13.80 -5.29 -11.71
CA ARG A 33 -14.43 -4.25 -12.54
C ARG A 33 -13.77 -4.23 -13.93
N GLU A 34 -14.41 -3.57 -14.87
CA GLU A 34 -13.78 -3.24 -16.16
C GLU A 34 -12.89 -2.00 -15.94
N PHE A 35 -11.58 -2.18 -16.07
CA PHE A 35 -10.62 -1.14 -15.71
C PHE A 35 -10.22 -0.28 -16.91
N TYR A 36 -10.23 1.02 -16.69
CA TYR A 36 -9.86 2.05 -17.66
C TYR A 36 -8.78 2.95 -17.08
N THR A 37 -8.00 3.58 -17.95
CA THR A 37 -7.05 4.65 -17.59
C THR A 37 -7.08 5.72 -18.64
N ILE A 38 -6.65 6.93 -18.26
CA ILE A 38 -6.32 8.00 -19.19
C ILE A 38 -4.97 8.54 -18.76
N ASP A 39 -3.96 8.32 -19.59
CA ASP A 39 -2.59 8.81 -19.35
C ASP A 39 -2.00 9.42 -20.62
N LEU A 40 -0.89 10.16 -20.47
CA LEU A 40 -0.24 10.85 -21.60
C LEU A 40 0.43 9.89 -22.60
N THR A 41 0.63 8.62 -22.24
CA THR A 41 1.35 7.63 -23.05
C THR A 41 0.40 6.89 -23.98
N ASN A 42 -0.72 6.41 -23.45
CA ASN A 42 -1.68 5.56 -24.15
C ASN A 42 -3.03 6.26 -24.40
N GLY A 43 -3.26 7.43 -23.78
CA GLY A 43 -4.57 8.07 -23.74
C GLY A 43 -5.60 7.18 -23.05
N PHE A 44 -6.86 7.35 -23.43
CA PHE A 44 -7.98 6.54 -22.97
C PHE A 44 -7.79 5.08 -23.38
N SER A 45 -7.67 4.22 -22.38
CA SER A 45 -7.31 2.81 -22.56
C SER A 45 -8.12 1.92 -21.64
N TYR A 46 -8.33 0.68 -22.07
CA TYR A 46 -8.91 -0.41 -21.30
C TYR A 46 -7.85 -1.45 -20.93
N TYR A 47 -7.97 -2.07 -19.77
CA TYR A 47 -7.05 -3.12 -19.34
C TYR A 47 -7.48 -4.51 -19.86
N ASP A 48 -6.75 -5.06 -20.82
CA ASP A 48 -6.92 -6.46 -21.24
C ASP A 48 -6.27 -7.37 -20.18
N THR A 49 -7.11 -8.03 -19.38
CA THR A 49 -6.59 -8.88 -18.29
C THR A 49 -5.98 -10.19 -18.77
N ASP A 50 -6.35 -10.69 -19.95
CA ASP A 50 -5.79 -11.94 -20.49
C ASP A 50 -4.38 -11.69 -21.04
N LYS A 51 -4.14 -10.50 -21.59
CA LYS A 51 -2.81 -10.07 -22.05
C LYS A 51 -2.03 -9.27 -21.01
N GLN A 52 -2.64 -8.95 -19.86
CA GLN A 52 -2.10 -8.11 -18.80
C GLN A 52 -1.54 -6.77 -19.31
N THR A 53 -2.23 -6.13 -20.27
CA THR A 53 -1.76 -4.90 -20.92
C THR A 53 -2.88 -3.91 -21.14
N TRP A 54 -2.52 -2.62 -21.03
CA TRP A 54 -3.41 -1.51 -21.41
C TRP A 54 -3.52 -1.42 -22.93
N LYS A 55 -4.74 -1.38 -23.43
CA LYS A 55 -5.06 -1.20 -24.84
C LYS A 55 -5.72 0.15 -25.08
N PRO A 56 -5.15 1.01 -25.93
CA PRO A 56 -5.78 2.26 -26.32
C PRO A 56 -7.15 2.02 -26.96
N ILE A 57 -8.13 2.82 -26.57
CA ILE A 57 -9.45 2.88 -27.18
C ILE A 57 -9.43 4.04 -28.18
N LEU A 58 -9.76 3.73 -29.43
CA LEU A 58 -9.87 4.74 -30.48
C LEU A 58 -11.24 5.38 -30.41
N VAL A 59 -11.25 6.71 -30.31
CA VAL A 59 -12.45 7.53 -30.33
C VAL A 59 -12.50 8.33 -31.62
N GLU A 60 -13.70 8.50 -32.16
CA GLU A 60 -13.94 9.34 -33.33
C GLU A 60 -13.96 10.81 -32.92
N ILE A 61 -12.97 11.57 -33.39
CA ILE A 61 -12.83 13.00 -33.10
C ILE A 61 -12.82 13.76 -34.42
N LEU A 62 -13.59 14.83 -34.51
CA LEU A 62 -13.56 15.76 -35.64
C LEU A 62 -12.26 16.56 -35.62
N ASP A 63 -11.52 16.53 -36.73
CA ASP A 63 -10.38 17.41 -36.92
C ASP A 63 -10.89 18.87 -37.06
N PRO A 64 -10.46 19.81 -36.22
CA PRO A 64 -10.95 21.18 -36.24
C PRO A 64 -10.57 21.96 -37.51
N THR A 65 -9.62 21.45 -38.30
CA THR A 65 -9.08 22.09 -39.50
C THR A 65 -9.70 21.52 -40.77
N THR A 66 -9.82 20.19 -40.85
CA THR A 66 -10.34 19.50 -42.04
C THR A 66 -11.82 19.15 -41.92
N ASN A 67 -12.38 19.19 -40.71
CA ASN A 67 -13.75 18.76 -40.39
C ASN A 67 -14.01 17.28 -40.75
N GLU A 68 -12.94 16.47 -40.85
CA GLU A 68 -12.99 15.04 -41.08
C GLU A 68 -12.99 14.28 -39.76
N ILE A 69 -13.62 13.10 -39.73
CA ILE A 69 -13.57 12.20 -38.57
C ILE A 69 -12.22 11.48 -38.57
N VAL A 70 -11.44 11.68 -37.52
CA VAL A 70 -10.19 10.98 -37.26
C VAL A 70 -10.38 10.06 -36.07
N GLN A 71 -10.00 8.79 -36.22
CA GLN A 71 -9.96 7.84 -35.12
C GLN A 71 -8.60 7.95 -34.42
N LYS A 72 -8.60 8.38 -33.16
CA LYS A 72 -7.39 8.48 -32.32
C LYS A 72 -7.73 8.23 -30.86
N THR A 73 -6.73 7.93 -30.03
CA THR A 73 -6.91 7.94 -28.58
C THR A 73 -7.10 9.38 -28.08
N THR A 74 -7.72 9.55 -26.90
CA THR A 74 -7.94 10.85 -26.28
C THR A 74 -7.40 10.89 -24.86
N ASP A 75 -6.86 12.02 -24.44
CA ASP A 75 -6.51 12.31 -23.06
C ASP A 75 -7.59 13.16 -22.34
N ASP A 76 -8.67 13.51 -23.05
CA ASP A 76 -9.80 14.25 -22.49
C ASP A 76 -10.84 13.29 -21.90
N MET A 77 -11.04 13.40 -20.58
CA MET A 77 -12.02 12.62 -19.83
C MET A 77 -13.44 12.77 -20.37
N SER A 78 -13.83 13.98 -20.79
CA SER A 78 -15.20 14.25 -21.26
C SER A 78 -15.48 13.50 -22.56
N VAL A 79 -14.49 13.48 -23.47
CA VAL A 79 -14.57 12.74 -24.74
C VAL A 79 -14.59 11.24 -24.49
N ALA A 80 -13.77 10.75 -23.55
CA ALA A 80 -13.78 9.34 -23.15
C ALA A 80 -15.14 8.92 -22.57
N LEU A 81 -15.70 9.71 -21.67
CA LEU A 81 -17.01 9.44 -21.05
C LEU A 81 -18.14 9.44 -22.08
N GLU A 82 -18.17 10.41 -23.01
CA GLU A 82 -19.16 10.45 -24.09
C GLU A 82 -19.06 9.21 -25.00
N HIS A 83 -17.84 8.78 -25.31
CA HIS A 83 -17.62 7.54 -26.06
C HIS A 83 -18.12 6.32 -25.28
N MET A 84 -17.80 6.23 -23.99
CA MET A 84 -18.27 5.12 -23.15
C MET A 84 -19.79 5.06 -23.08
N GLU A 85 -20.48 6.21 -23.00
CA GLU A 85 -21.94 6.28 -22.98
C GLU A 85 -22.54 5.74 -24.30
N LYS A 86 -22.01 6.18 -25.44
CA LYS A 86 -22.46 5.74 -26.77
C LYS A 86 -22.29 4.24 -27.00
N HIS A 87 -21.34 3.61 -26.31
CA HIS A 87 -21.00 2.20 -26.47
C HIS A 87 -21.39 1.32 -25.26
N ASP A 88 -22.18 1.82 -24.31
CA ASP A 88 -22.61 1.11 -23.09
C ASP A 88 -21.44 0.53 -22.25
N LEU A 89 -20.29 1.20 -22.27
CA LEU A 89 -19.08 0.82 -21.53
C LEU A 89 -19.07 1.36 -20.10
N ILE A 90 -20.09 2.13 -19.72
CA ILE A 90 -20.14 2.81 -18.44
C ILE A 90 -20.42 1.83 -17.30
N ARG A 91 -21.19 0.77 -17.53
CA ARG A 91 -21.58 -0.16 -16.47
C ARG A 91 -20.37 -0.90 -15.91
N ASN A 92 -20.24 -0.91 -14.58
CA ASN A 92 -19.14 -1.56 -13.88
C ASN A 92 -17.73 -1.03 -14.24
N ALA A 93 -17.64 0.18 -14.80
CA ALA A 93 -16.36 0.79 -15.16
C ALA A 93 -15.61 1.31 -13.93
N CYS A 94 -14.28 1.19 -13.96
CA CYS A 94 -13.39 1.74 -12.95
C CYS A 94 -12.19 2.42 -13.60
N PHE A 95 -12.03 3.72 -13.37
CA PHE A 95 -10.82 4.42 -13.79
C PHE A 95 -9.73 4.32 -12.72
N ILE A 96 -8.53 3.98 -13.15
CA ILE A 96 -7.31 4.00 -12.33
C ILE A 96 -6.51 5.25 -12.71
N TYR A 97 -6.10 6.01 -11.71
CA TYR A 97 -5.25 7.19 -11.88
C TYR A 97 -4.00 7.09 -11.04
N GLN A 98 -2.85 7.40 -11.64
CA GLN A 98 -1.57 7.57 -10.96
C GLN A 98 -1.07 9.00 -11.23
N PRO A 99 -1.68 10.01 -10.58
CA PRO A 99 -1.35 11.40 -10.84
C PRO A 99 0.11 11.68 -10.51
N PHE A 100 0.79 12.35 -11.44
CA PHE A 100 2.16 12.82 -11.28
C PHE A 100 2.19 14.36 -11.20
N GLY A 101 3.23 14.91 -10.57
CA GLY A 101 3.39 16.36 -10.45
C GLY A 101 2.52 16.99 -9.35
N ASN A 102 1.90 18.13 -9.65
CA ASN A 102 1.11 18.88 -8.66
C ASN A 102 -0.28 18.24 -8.50
N ILE A 103 -0.45 17.54 -7.37
CA ILE A 103 -1.64 16.79 -7.05
C ILE A 103 -2.88 17.66 -6.85
N GLU A 104 -2.72 18.87 -6.33
CA GLU A 104 -3.83 19.80 -6.10
C GLU A 104 -4.38 20.30 -7.44
N LEU A 105 -3.50 20.66 -8.37
CA LEU A 105 -3.90 21.06 -9.72
C LEU A 105 -4.61 19.91 -10.45
N TRP A 106 -4.05 18.70 -10.39
CA TRP A 106 -4.67 17.53 -10.99
C TRP A 106 -6.07 17.26 -10.40
N MET A 107 -6.20 17.38 -9.08
CA MET A 107 -7.47 17.21 -8.37
C MET A 107 -8.49 18.27 -8.79
N MET A 108 -8.09 19.54 -8.89
CA MET A 108 -8.97 20.62 -9.33
C MET A 108 -9.54 20.37 -10.73
N SER A 109 -8.73 19.84 -11.65
CA SER A 109 -9.15 19.51 -13.01
C SER A 109 -10.14 18.34 -13.08
N ASN A 110 -10.10 17.42 -12.12
CA ASN A 110 -10.92 16.19 -12.14
C ASN A 110 -12.09 16.20 -11.16
N LYS A 111 -12.14 17.14 -10.21
CA LYS A 111 -13.13 17.20 -9.14
C LYS A 111 -14.58 17.16 -9.63
N TYR A 112 -14.87 17.79 -10.76
CA TYR A 112 -16.21 17.80 -11.34
C TYR A 112 -16.69 16.39 -11.72
N ASN A 113 -15.81 15.58 -12.33
CA ASN A 113 -16.12 14.21 -12.72
C ASN A 113 -16.39 13.33 -11.50
N PHE A 114 -15.59 13.48 -10.45
CA PHE A 114 -15.75 12.74 -9.19
C PHE A 114 -17.09 13.06 -8.49
N GLU A 115 -17.53 14.31 -8.55
CA GLU A 115 -18.82 14.74 -8.01
C GLU A 115 -20.00 14.16 -8.82
N ILE A 116 -19.89 14.09 -10.15
CA ILE A 116 -20.89 13.43 -11.00
C ILE A 116 -21.03 11.95 -10.62
N SER A 117 -19.91 11.22 -10.54
CA SER A 117 -19.91 9.81 -10.16
C SER A 117 -20.45 9.58 -8.75
N SER A 118 -20.14 10.48 -7.82
CA SER A 118 -20.69 10.44 -6.45
C SER A 118 -22.21 10.62 -6.42
N ARG A 119 -22.75 11.51 -7.26
CA ARG A 119 -24.21 11.70 -7.41
C ARG A 119 -24.88 10.51 -8.07
N ALA A 120 -24.28 9.95 -9.13
CA ALA A 120 -24.78 8.76 -9.80
C ALA A 120 -24.84 7.57 -8.83
N TYR A 121 -23.77 7.35 -8.06
CA TYR A 121 -23.73 6.34 -7.00
C TYR A 121 -24.82 6.56 -5.95
N ARG A 122 -25.03 7.80 -5.49
CA ARG A 122 -26.11 8.13 -4.55
C ARG A 122 -27.48 7.77 -5.13
N THR A 123 -27.75 8.14 -6.38
CA THR A 123 -29.03 7.83 -7.05
C THR A 123 -29.24 6.32 -7.17
N ALA A 124 -28.20 5.59 -7.62
CA ALA A 124 -28.20 4.13 -7.72
C ALA A 124 -28.52 3.47 -6.36
N PHE A 125 -27.93 3.98 -5.27
CA PHE A 125 -28.20 3.49 -3.91
C PHE A 125 -29.66 3.64 -3.49
N TYR A 126 -30.32 4.78 -3.72
CA TYR A 126 -31.74 4.96 -3.36
C TYR A 126 -32.72 4.21 -4.26
N ASN A 127 -32.25 3.74 -5.41
CA ASN A 127 -33.03 2.93 -6.33
C ASN A 127 -32.81 1.41 -6.09
N ASP A 128 -32.06 1.04 -5.04
CA ASP A 128 -31.65 -0.34 -4.75
C ASP A 128 -30.91 -1.04 -5.92
N SER A 129 -30.32 -0.26 -6.82
CA SER A 129 -29.58 -0.73 -7.99
C SER A 129 -28.14 -0.26 -7.95
N ILE A 130 -27.37 -0.66 -6.93
CA ILE A 130 -25.97 -0.22 -6.79
C ILE A 130 -25.09 -0.65 -7.98
N GLU A 131 -25.49 -1.71 -8.69
CA GLU A 131 -24.88 -2.18 -9.93
C GLU A 131 -25.05 -1.18 -11.09
N ASP A 132 -26.09 -0.34 -11.03
CA ASP A 132 -26.29 0.77 -11.98
C ASP A 132 -25.38 1.97 -11.66
N ALA A 133 -24.61 1.94 -10.57
CA ALA A 133 -23.61 2.96 -10.31
C ALA A 133 -22.57 2.93 -11.42
N HIS A 134 -22.55 4.00 -12.19
CA HIS A 134 -21.84 4.12 -13.45
C HIS A 134 -20.33 3.92 -13.30
N ILE A 135 -19.63 4.88 -12.69
CA ILE A 135 -18.16 4.91 -12.77
C ILE A 135 -17.54 5.01 -11.38
N GLN A 136 -16.60 4.12 -11.09
CA GLN A 136 -15.72 4.22 -9.94
C GLN A 136 -14.40 4.88 -10.36
N HIS A 137 -13.84 5.71 -9.48
CA HIS A 137 -12.53 6.34 -9.65
C HIS A 137 -11.60 5.90 -8.52
N ILE A 138 -10.42 5.38 -8.87
CA ILE A 138 -9.39 4.99 -7.92
C ILE A 138 -8.14 5.80 -8.22
N ILE A 139 -7.79 6.68 -7.29
CA ILE A 139 -6.57 7.48 -7.34
C ILE A 139 -5.52 6.81 -6.48
N ILE A 140 -4.39 6.42 -7.06
CA ILE A 140 -3.30 5.76 -6.35
C ILE A 140 -2.13 6.75 -6.25
N SER A 141 -1.77 7.12 -5.02
CA SER A 141 -0.78 8.16 -4.79
C SER A 141 0.07 7.91 -3.55
N GLY A 142 1.35 8.25 -3.66
CA GLY A 142 2.27 8.34 -2.53
C GLY A 142 2.08 9.60 -1.68
N VAL A 143 1.25 10.55 -2.12
CA VAL A 143 0.94 11.80 -1.41
C VAL A 143 -0.40 11.68 -0.69
N ASP A 144 -0.56 12.42 0.41
CA ASP A 144 -1.81 12.44 1.16
C ASP A 144 -2.94 13.03 0.32
N CYS A 145 -4.15 12.52 0.51
CA CYS A 145 -5.33 13.12 -0.09
C CYS A 145 -5.44 14.59 0.36
N PRO A 146 -5.60 15.55 -0.56
CA PRO A 146 -5.81 16.94 -0.18
C PRO A 146 -7.02 17.08 0.76
N LYS A 147 -6.88 17.86 1.82
CA LYS A 147 -7.86 17.94 2.92
C LYS A 147 -9.20 18.58 2.54
N ASP A 148 -9.20 19.41 1.50
CA ASP A 148 -10.37 20.18 1.08
C ASP A 148 -11.30 19.43 0.11
N VAL A 149 -11.04 18.13 -0.09
CA VAL A 149 -11.84 17.28 -0.97
C VAL A 149 -12.79 16.43 -0.14
N LEU A 150 -14.09 16.71 -0.29
CA LEU A 150 -15.16 15.94 0.32
C LEU A 150 -15.50 14.71 -0.54
N ASN A 151 -16.13 13.72 0.07
CA ASN A 151 -16.65 12.51 -0.59
C ASN A 151 -15.58 11.59 -1.21
N ILE A 152 -14.34 11.65 -0.73
CA ILE A 152 -13.28 10.70 -1.11
C ILE A 152 -13.00 9.77 0.07
N GLN A 153 -13.07 8.47 -0.18
CA GLN A 153 -12.67 7.48 0.81
C GLN A 153 -11.18 7.20 0.70
N VAL A 154 -10.43 7.53 1.75
CA VAL A 154 -9.01 7.17 1.84
C VAL A 154 -8.89 5.72 2.28
N VAL A 155 -8.04 4.97 1.58
CA VAL A 155 -7.72 3.57 1.85
C VAL A 155 -6.20 3.43 1.86
N GLU A 156 -5.68 2.86 2.93
CA GLU A 156 -4.29 2.43 3.00
C GLU A 156 -4.25 0.91 2.79
N PRO A 157 -3.64 0.42 1.70
CA PRO A 157 -3.56 -1.00 1.42
C PRO A 157 -2.61 -1.68 2.40
N GLU A 158 -2.73 -3.01 2.50
CA GLU A 158 -1.79 -3.80 3.27
C GLU A 158 -0.37 -3.70 2.65
N LEU A 159 0.62 -3.67 3.53
CA LEU A 159 2.03 -3.72 3.15
C LEU A 159 2.35 -5.08 2.53
N MET A 160 3.43 -5.13 1.74
CA MET A 160 3.85 -6.39 1.12
C MET A 160 4.12 -7.47 2.17
N GLY A 161 3.54 -8.65 1.92
CA GLY A 161 3.71 -9.84 2.74
C GLY A 161 5.07 -10.51 2.51
N LEU A 162 5.43 -11.46 3.38
CA LEU A 162 6.68 -12.22 3.23
C LEU A 162 6.74 -13.00 1.92
N GLU A 163 5.64 -13.65 1.51
CA GLU A 163 5.61 -14.43 0.26
C GLU A 163 5.72 -13.53 -0.98
N GLU A 164 5.02 -12.40 -0.99
CA GLU A 164 5.12 -11.40 -2.07
C GLU A 164 6.55 -10.86 -2.22
N ILE A 165 7.23 -10.57 -1.10
CA ILE A 165 8.64 -10.15 -1.14
C ILE A 165 9.53 -11.27 -1.69
N LYS A 166 9.28 -12.54 -1.34
CA LYS A 166 10.05 -13.66 -1.89
C LYS A 166 9.87 -13.79 -3.40
N ASP A 167 8.65 -13.59 -3.91
CA ASP A 167 8.38 -13.64 -5.35
C ASP A 167 9.18 -12.56 -6.08
N ILE A 168 9.22 -11.34 -5.54
CA ILE A 168 10.08 -10.25 -6.06
C ILE A 168 11.56 -10.66 -6.04
N LEU A 169 12.03 -11.27 -4.95
CA LEU A 169 13.41 -11.72 -4.83
C LEU A 169 13.76 -12.82 -5.85
N TYR A 170 12.86 -13.78 -6.09
CA TYR A 170 13.08 -14.84 -7.08
C TYR A 170 13.10 -14.28 -8.50
N HIS A 171 12.18 -13.38 -8.84
CA HIS A 171 12.19 -12.72 -10.15
C HIS A 171 13.48 -11.91 -10.37
N PHE A 172 13.92 -11.17 -9.35
CA PHE A 172 15.17 -10.44 -9.39
C PHE A 172 16.39 -11.36 -9.54
N ALA A 173 16.41 -12.46 -8.80
CA ALA A 173 17.50 -13.44 -8.80
C ALA A 173 17.63 -14.13 -10.17
N GLU A 174 16.50 -14.49 -10.80
CA GLU A 174 16.46 -15.03 -12.16
C GLU A 174 17.04 -14.03 -13.17
N GLY A 175 16.63 -12.75 -13.11
CA GLY A 175 17.11 -11.71 -14.01
C GLY A 175 18.62 -11.42 -13.93
N LEU A 176 19.25 -11.70 -12.79
CA LEU A 176 20.69 -11.50 -12.57
C LEU A 176 21.53 -12.79 -12.56
N GLY A 177 20.90 -13.95 -12.74
CA GLY A 177 21.58 -15.25 -12.65
C GLY A 177 22.15 -15.56 -11.27
N VAL A 178 21.48 -15.11 -10.21
CA VAL A 178 21.84 -15.39 -8.81
C VAL A 178 20.99 -16.56 -8.31
N GLU A 179 21.61 -17.56 -7.70
CA GLU A 179 20.87 -18.62 -7.01
C GLU A 179 20.56 -18.18 -5.57
N LEU A 180 19.30 -18.30 -5.17
CA LEU A 180 18.84 -18.06 -3.80
C LEU A 180 18.20 -19.33 -3.24
N ASN A 181 18.72 -19.83 -2.13
CA ASN A 181 18.06 -20.93 -1.44
C ASN A 181 16.85 -20.43 -0.60
N SER A 182 16.02 -21.37 -0.14
CA SER A 182 14.79 -21.05 0.59
C SER A 182 15.04 -20.29 1.91
N GLU A 183 16.12 -20.60 2.62
CA GLU A 183 16.43 -19.97 3.91
C GLU A 183 17.00 -18.56 3.71
N GLU A 184 17.88 -18.37 2.72
CA GLU A 184 18.40 -17.07 2.32
C GLU A 184 17.27 -16.12 1.89
N SER A 185 16.39 -16.59 0.99
CA SER A 185 15.24 -15.81 0.52
C SER A 185 14.34 -15.36 1.69
N LYS A 186 14.11 -16.26 2.65
CA LYS A 186 13.33 -15.97 3.86
C LYS A 186 14.00 -14.94 4.77
N GLU A 187 15.33 -15.00 4.95
CA GLU A 187 16.06 -14.03 5.76
C GLU A 187 16.08 -12.65 5.09
N ILE A 188 16.34 -12.60 3.78
CA ILE A 188 16.30 -11.37 2.98
C ILE A 188 14.90 -10.76 3.04
N ALA A 189 13.85 -11.57 2.84
CA ALA A 189 12.46 -11.11 2.89
C ALA A 189 12.10 -10.50 4.25
N LYS A 190 12.52 -11.14 5.36
CA LYS A 190 12.34 -10.59 6.72
C LYS A 190 13.04 -9.24 6.89
N SER A 191 14.28 -9.11 6.41
CA SER A 191 15.01 -7.83 6.45
C SER A 191 14.33 -6.74 5.61
N SER A 192 13.69 -7.14 4.51
CA SER A 192 12.99 -6.26 3.57
C SER A 192 11.58 -5.85 4.00
N LEU A 193 10.97 -6.50 4.99
CA LEU A 193 9.63 -6.15 5.47
C LEU A 193 9.51 -4.65 5.81
N GLY A 194 8.44 -4.03 5.33
CA GLY A 194 8.15 -2.60 5.50
C GLY A 194 8.84 -1.68 4.48
N LEU A 195 9.61 -2.22 3.54
CA LEU A 195 10.12 -1.45 2.39
C LEU A 195 9.13 -1.45 1.24
N SER A 196 9.21 -0.41 0.40
CA SER A 196 8.57 -0.38 -0.92
C SER A 196 9.27 -1.33 -1.90
N GLU A 197 8.59 -1.76 -2.94
CA GLU A 197 9.13 -2.66 -3.98
C GLU A 197 10.41 -2.05 -4.58
N PHE A 198 10.35 -0.77 -4.94
CA PHE A 198 11.49 -0.02 -5.44
C PHE A 198 12.68 -0.05 -4.47
N SER A 199 12.41 0.12 -3.17
CA SER A 199 13.46 0.10 -2.13
C SER A 199 14.06 -1.29 -1.99
N ILE A 200 13.26 -2.36 -2.09
CA ILE A 200 13.74 -3.74 -2.07
C ILE A 200 14.68 -3.98 -3.26
N ILE A 201 14.23 -3.72 -4.49
CA ILE A 201 15.02 -3.90 -5.70
C ILE A 201 16.34 -3.14 -5.62
N ASN A 202 16.29 -1.87 -5.20
CA ASN A 202 17.47 -1.03 -5.08
C ASN A 202 18.45 -1.53 -4.00
N LEU A 203 17.97 -1.86 -2.79
CA LEU A 203 18.84 -2.32 -1.71
C LEU A 203 19.46 -3.69 -1.97
N VAL A 204 18.71 -4.61 -2.57
CA VAL A 204 19.21 -5.92 -3.00
C VAL A 204 20.29 -5.74 -4.07
N SER A 205 20.03 -4.89 -5.09
CA SER A 205 21.02 -4.56 -6.13
C SER A 205 22.29 -3.97 -5.53
N LEU A 206 22.18 -2.99 -4.64
CA LEU A 206 23.32 -2.37 -3.98
C LEU A 206 24.08 -3.36 -3.10
N SER A 207 23.38 -4.28 -2.43
CA SER A 207 24.02 -5.34 -1.65
C SER A 207 24.86 -6.24 -2.55
N LEU A 208 24.30 -6.70 -3.67
CA LEU A 208 25.00 -7.56 -4.61
C LEU A 208 26.24 -6.87 -5.19
N ILE A 209 26.13 -5.59 -5.55
CA ILE A 209 27.26 -4.80 -6.07
C ILE A 209 28.38 -4.68 -5.03
N LYS A 210 28.03 -4.34 -3.77
CA LYS A 210 29.00 -4.05 -2.71
C LYS A 210 29.61 -5.30 -2.08
N HIS A 211 28.81 -6.34 -1.87
CA HIS A 211 29.19 -7.52 -1.10
C HIS A 211 29.36 -8.77 -1.95
N LYS A 212 29.08 -8.70 -3.27
CA LYS A 212 29.03 -9.85 -4.20
C LYS A 212 28.03 -10.94 -3.80
N LYS A 213 27.16 -10.63 -2.85
CA LYS A 213 26.04 -11.44 -2.38
C LYS A 213 24.94 -10.53 -1.84
N ILE A 214 23.74 -11.06 -1.77
CA ILE A 214 22.64 -10.37 -1.10
C ILE A 214 22.82 -10.60 0.41
N ASP A 215 23.13 -9.54 1.14
CA ASP A 215 23.40 -9.57 2.58
C ASP A 215 22.16 -9.01 3.31
N PRO A 216 21.39 -9.86 4.02
CA PRO A 216 20.22 -9.44 4.78
C PRO A 216 20.54 -8.35 5.81
N LYS A 217 21.75 -8.37 6.39
CA LYS A 217 22.18 -7.38 7.37
C LYS A 217 22.36 -6.02 6.73
N TYR A 218 22.93 -5.96 5.52
CA TYR A 218 23.07 -4.71 4.78
C TYR A 218 21.71 -4.06 4.52
N ILE A 219 20.73 -4.83 4.06
CA ILE A 219 19.37 -4.36 3.78
C ILE A 219 18.72 -3.81 5.05
N TYR A 220 18.78 -4.58 6.15
CA TYR A 220 18.27 -4.16 7.45
C TYR A 220 18.94 -2.86 7.92
N ASP A 221 20.27 -2.77 7.84
CA ASP A 221 21.01 -1.60 8.29
C ASP A 221 20.69 -0.35 7.45
N GLN A 222 20.49 -0.48 6.13
CA GLN A 222 20.03 0.63 5.29
C GLN A 222 18.60 1.06 5.64
N LYS A 223 17.68 0.11 5.82
CA LYS A 223 16.30 0.39 6.27
C LYS A 223 16.29 1.19 7.57
N MET A 224 17.08 0.76 8.56
CA MET A 224 17.19 1.45 9.85
C MET A 224 17.78 2.86 9.72
N ARG A 225 18.73 3.07 8.80
CA ARG A 225 19.30 4.41 8.54
C ARG A 225 18.24 5.36 7.97
N THR A 226 17.43 4.91 7.02
CA THR A 226 16.34 5.72 6.46
C THR A 226 15.32 6.11 7.53
N ILE A 227 14.93 5.18 8.41
CA ILE A 227 14.01 5.47 9.52
C ILE A 227 14.61 6.53 10.46
N LYS A 228 15.89 6.41 10.80
CA LYS A 228 16.59 7.39 11.66
C LYS A 228 16.69 8.77 11.03
N GLN A 229 16.92 8.85 9.72
CA GLN A 229 17.01 10.12 8.99
C GLN A 229 15.69 10.91 9.00
N ASN A 230 14.55 10.21 9.07
CA ASN A 230 13.23 10.86 9.13
C ASN A 230 12.96 11.53 10.48
N GLY A 231 13.78 11.30 11.52
CA GLY A 231 13.76 12.05 12.79
C GLY A 231 12.55 11.80 13.70
N ILE A 232 11.54 11.05 13.26
CA ILE A 232 10.31 10.80 14.02
C ILE A 232 10.47 9.64 15.01
N LEU A 233 11.30 8.65 14.65
CA LEU A 233 11.46 7.39 15.39
C LEU A 233 12.92 7.11 15.72
N GLU A 234 13.19 6.85 16.99
CA GLU A 234 14.43 6.22 17.42
C GLU A 234 14.23 4.70 17.46
N ILE A 235 15.00 3.96 16.67
CA ILE A 235 15.03 2.50 16.72
C ILE A 235 16.17 2.04 17.61
N VAL A 236 15.82 1.39 18.71
CA VAL A 236 16.75 0.87 19.73
C VAL A 236 16.78 -0.65 19.66
N LYS A 237 17.97 -1.22 19.47
CA LYS A 237 18.19 -2.65 19.67
C LYS A 237 18.22 -2.91 21.18
N PRO A 238 17.21 -3.61 21.74
CA PRO A 238 17.10 -3.75 23.18
C PRO A 238 18.26 -4.60 23.72
N LYS A 239 18.85 -4.17 24.83
CA LYS A 239 19.95 -4.90 25.50
C LYS A 239 19.63 -5.28 26.94
N VAL A 240 18.57 -4.70 27.48
CA VAL A 240 18.08 -4.96 28.83
C VAL A 240 17.15 -6.16 28.77
N SER A 241 17.31 -7.14 29.65
CA SER A 241 16.35 -8.24 29.88
C SER A 241 15.55 -8.00 31.17
N PHE A 242 14.51 -8.79 31.43
CA PHE A 242 13.74 -8.67 32.67
C PHE A 242 14.59 -8.89 33.93
N ASP A 243 15.66 -9.68 33.82
CA ASP A 243 16.56 -10.00 34.93
C ASP A 243 17.50 -8.84 35.27
N ASN A 244 17.67 -7.88 34.34
CA ASN A 244 18.46 -6.67 34.57
C ASN A 244 17.68 -5.55 35.28
N ILE A 245 16.39 -5.74 35.54
CA ILE A 245 15.52 -4.75 36.18
C ILE A 245 15.29 -5.15 37.63
N GLY A 246 15.44 -4.24 38.60
CA GLY A 246 15.06 -4.50 39.99
C GLY A 246 13.56 -4.27 40.23
N GLY A 247 12.92 -5.12 41.05
CA GLY A 247 11.49 -5.01 41.39
C GLY A 247 10.55 -5.21 40.20
N LEU A 248 9.36 -4.59 40.24
CA LEU A 248 8.30 -4.70 39.22
C LEU A 248 7.83 -6.15 38.95
N ASP A 249 7.93 -7.03 39.95
CA ASP A 249 7.74 -8.48 39.76
C ASP A 249 6.38 -8.83 39.16
N TYR A 250 5.33 -8.15 39.60
CA TYR A 250 3.99 -8.31 39.04
C TYR A 250 3.92 -7.93 37.55
N ILE A 251 4.54 -6.82 37.16
CA ILE A 251 4.53 -6.36 35.75
C ILE A 251 5.39 -7.30 34.90
N LYS A 252 6.54 -7.73 35.41
CA LYS A 252 7.40 -8.70 34.71
C LYS A 252 6.68 -10.01 34.46
N ASP A 253 6.00 -10.56 35.46
CA ASP A 253 5.22 -11.80 35.31
C ASP A 253 4.11 -11.64 34.26
N LEU A 254 3.38 -10.52 34.31
CA LEU A 254 2.37 -10.18 33.32
C LEU A 254 2.96 -10.11 31.90
N MET A 255 4.11 -9.44 31.73
CA MET A 255 4.75 -9.32 30.43
C MET A 255 5.32 -10.65 29.94
N ARG A 256 5.93 -11.48 30.81
CA ARG A 256 6.41 -12.81 30.42
C ARG A 256 5.28 -13.69 29.90
N LYS A 257 4.12 -13.68 30.57
CA LYS A 257 2.91 -14.38 30.09
C LYS A 257 2.45 -13.82 28.74
N ASN A 258 2.50 -12.50 28.57
CA ASN A 258 2.13 -11.86 27.32
C ASN A 258 3.06 -12.25 26.16
N VAL A 259 4.37 -12.25 26.39
CA VAL A 259 5.38 -12.70 25.41
C VAL A 259 5.17 -14.16 25.04
N TRP A 260 4.82 -15.01 26.01
CA TRP A 260 4.48 -16.40 25.72
C TRP A 260 3.25 -16.53 24.83
N LEU A 261 2.17 -15.78 25.09
CA LEU A 261 0.98 -15.77 24.22
C LEU A 261 1.31 -15.28 22.80
N TRP A 262 2.15 -14.24 22.68
CA TRP A 262 2.59 -13.72 21.40
C TRP A 262 3.36 -14.77 20.57
N ASN A 263 4.23 -15.53 21.22
CA ASN A 263 5.01 -16.57 20.57
C ASN A 263 4.22 -17.86 20.30
N ASN A 264 3.04 -18.04 20.91
CA ASN A 264 2.20 -19.24 20.79
C ASN A 264 0.75 -18.91 20.36
N PRO A 265 0.54 -18.31 19.17
CA PRO A 265 -0.78 -17.83 18.74
C PRO A 265 -1.83 -18.94 18.60
N GLN A 266 -1.41 -20.17 18.25
CA GLN A 266 -2.32 -21.33 18.15
C GLN A 266 -2.90 -21.72 19.51
N GLU A 267 -2.06 -21.78 20.55
CA GLU A 267 -2.50 -22.06 21.91
C GLU A 267 -3.32 -20.90 22.47
N ALA A 268 -2.91 -19.66 22.22
CA ALA A 268 -3.67 -18.47 22.60
C ALA A 268 -5.11 -18.52 22.05
N ASN A 269 -5.27 -18.87 20.77
CA ASN A 269 -6.59 -19.06 20.13
C ASN A 269 -7.37 -20.22 20.75
N ARG A 270 -6.71 -21.37 21.04
CA ARG A 270 -7.34 -22.51 21.71
C ARG A 270 -7.92 -22.15 23.09
N PHE A 271 -7.25 -21.27 23.83
CA PHE A 271 -7.74 -20.75 25.10
C PHE A 271 -8.72 -19.58 24.96
N GLY A 272 -8.91 -19.04 23.76
CA GLY A 272 -9.73 -17.84 23.51
C GLY A 272 -9.12 -16.57 24.12
N ILE A 273 -7.79 -16.51 24.27
CA ILE A 273 -7.08 -15.39 24.88
C ILE A 273 -6.25 -14.67 23.82
N GLU A 274 -6.36 -13.35 23.76
CA GLU A 274 -5.49 -12.52 22.92
C GLU A 274 -4.32 -11.93 23.72
N PRO A 275 -3.12 -11.81 23.12
CA PRO A 275 -2.02 -11.03 23.71
C PRO A 275 -2.42 -9.56 23.93
N LEU A 276 -1.94 -8.98 25.03
CA LEU A 276 -2.04 -7.54 25.33
C LEU A 276 -1.37 -6.74 24.20
N ARG A 277 -2.15 -5.92 23.53
CA ARG A 277 -1.69 -5.07 22.41
C ARG A 277 -1.31 -3.64 22.84
N ARG A 278 -1.86 -3.15 23.95
CA ARG A 278 -1.70 -1.77 24.42
C ARG A 278 -1.58 -1.72 25.93
N ILE A 279 -0.51 -1.10 26.42
CA ILE A 279 -0.23 -0.99 27.85
C ILE A 279 0.15 0.46 28.15
N LEU A 280 -0.57 1.07 29.09
CA LEU A 280 -0.26 2.42 29.59
C LEU A 280 0.44 2.28 30.94
N MET A 281 1.68 2.75 31.04
CA MET A 281 2.43 2.80 32.29
C MET A 281 2.54 4.23 32.79
N VAL A 282 1.97 4.50 33.97
CA VAL A 282 2.00 5.84 34.60
C VAL A 282 2.80 5.76 35.90
N GLY A 283 3.66 6.74 36.15
CA GLY A 283 4.41 6.84 37.40
C GLY A 283 5.51 7.89 37.36
N VAL A 284 6.10 8.20 38.51
CA VAL A 284 7.18 9.19 38.68
C VAL A 284 8.38 8.86 37.76
N PRO A 285 9.12 9.84 37.21
CA PRO A 285 10.35 9.58 36.46
C PRO A 285 11.32 8.65 37.21
N GLY A 286 12.03 7.79 36.48
CA GLY A 286 13.00 6.86 37.07
C GLY A 286 12.46 5.53 37.61
N THR A 287 11.14 5.27 37.55
CA THR A 287 10.55 4.01 38.08
C THR A 287 10.62 2.81 37.13
N GLY A 288 11.55 2.78 36.18
CA GLY A 288 11.76 1.62 35.29
C GLY A 288 10.77 1.45 34.13
N LYS A 289 9.86 2.41 33.88
CA LYS A 289 8.87 2.34 32.77
C LYS A 289 9.49 2.12 31.39
N SER A 290 10.54 2.86 31.04
CA SER A 290 11.22 2.67 29.75
C SER A 290 12.06 1.40 29.72
N ALA A 291 12.65 1.01 30.86
CA ALA A 291 13.46 -0.20 30.97
C ALA A 291 12.62 -1.46 30.78
N ILE A 292 11.42 -1.53 31.37
CA ILE A 292 10.52 -2.68 31.19
C ILE A 292 10.02 -2.79 29.75
N CYS A 293 9.79 -1.68 29.05
CA CYS A 293 9.49 -1.69 27.61
C CYS A 293 10.66 -2.26 26.80
N GLU A 294 11.90 -1.86 27.10
CA GLU A 294 13.10 -2.39 26.44
C GLU A 294 13.29 -3.89 26.72
N ALA A 295 13.12 -4.31 27.97
CA ALA A 295 13.16 -5.72 28.35
C ALA A 295 12.09 -6.56 27.66
N THR A 296 10.87 -6.03 27.53
CA THR A 296 9.81 -6.74 26.80
C THR A 296 10.18 -6.92 25.33
N ALA A 297 10.71 -5.88 24.68
CA ALA A 297 11.17 -5.98 23.29
C ALA A 297 12.31 -7.00 23.12
N HIS A 298 13.26 -7.05 24.07
CA HIS A 298 14.33 -8.04 24.09
C HIS A 298 13.79 -9.47 24.11
N GLU A 299 12.84 -9.76 24.99
CA GLU A 299 12.23 -11.11 25.14
C GLU A 299 11.39 -11.51 23.92
N MET A 300 10.82 -10.54 23.21
CA MET A 300 10.11 -10.76 21.94
C MET A 300 11.06 -10.90 20.74
N ASN A 301 12.37 -10.64 20.93
CA ASN A 301 13.37 -10.57 19.87
C ASN A 301 12.98 -9.54 18.77
N LEU A 302 12.49 -8.38 19.21
CA LEU A 302 12.05 -7.27 18.36
C LEU A 302 12.86 -6.01 18.66
N ASP A 303 13.03 -5.15 17.66
CA ASP A 303 13.55 -3.81 17.89
C ASP A 303 12.50 -2.95 18.60
N LEU A 304 12.96 -2.04 19.47
CA LEU A 304 12.09 -1.08 20.15
C LEU A 304 12.08 0.24 19.39
N ALA A 305 10.92 0.61 18.85
CA ALA A 305 10.67 1.93 18.29
C ALA A 305 10.20 2.90 19.38
N ARG A 306 10.84 4.07 19.49
CA ARG A 306 10.50 5.13 20.45
C ARG A 306 10.17 6.42 19.70
N THR A 307 9.08 7.08 20.10
CA THR A 307 8.70 8.42 19.61
C THR A 307 8.94 9.44 20.71
N GLY A 308 9.40 10.65 20.37
CA GLY A 308 9.49 11.78 21.32
C GLY A 308 10.75 11.83 22.17
N VAL A 309 11.88 11.36 21.64
CA VAL A 309 13.21 11.56 22.25
C VAL A 309 14.05 12.41 21.28
N SER A 310 14.27 13.66 21.70
CA SER A 310 15.16 14.71 21.13
C SER A 310 15.01 15.08 19.66
#